data_AF-A0A518JWY5-F1
#
_entry.id   AF-A0A518JWY5-F1
#
_cell.length_a   1.000
_cell.length_b   1.000
_cell.length_c   1.000
_cell.angle_alpha   90.00
_cell.angle_beta   90.00
_cell.angle_gamma   90.00
#
_symmetry.space_group_name_H-M   'P 1'
#
loop_
_entity.id
_entity.type
_entity.pdbx_description
1 polymer ?
#
loop_
_entity_poly.entity_id
_entity_poly.type
_entity_poly.pdbx_seq_one_letter_code
_entity_poly.pdbx_strand_id
1 'polypeptide(L)'
;MVSHDNFSNPTQTLNNTNNDNRFASNEAAPAAATPNRLTLPPMNDGLSLQERPAEAMRLAQEAFTQTSNWIEFFRETLGVEGFVRKLFPTMEEMQYFEESHEHGQIQEMLTALRSQDTGKGDTLEPQRMITVRLPKSLHEFLRVQAEELELSINKLCISKLLQTVDEKMVPEERGGRRGRRPGPQGPRKKKEEEVATAQPTQQPYGSQTPYGNHAPYGNQSPYGSQPTRTPQPNSYQQPPQRPHFG
;
A
#
# COMPACT_ATOMS: atom_id res chain seq x y z
N MET A 1 47.74 25.85 58.28
CA MET A 1 48.27 26.33 56.99
C MET A 1 47.04 26.63 56.15
N VAL A 2 46.55 27.88 56.04
CA VAL A 2 47.19 29.07 55.42
C VAL A 2 47.41 28.80 53.93
N SER A 3 46.84 29.52 52.95
CA SER A 3 45.76 30.55 52.89
C SER A 3 45.25 30.54 51.43
N HIS A 4 44.09 31.08 51.05
CA HIS A 4 43.77 32.51 50.84
C HIS A 4 42.28 32.56 50.42
N ASP A 5 41.42 33.36 51.08
CA ASP A 5 40.99 34.71 50.66
C ASP A 5 40.11 34.75 49.38
N ASN A 6 39.07 35.60 49.25
CA ASN A 6 38.23 36.30 50.22
C ASN A 6 37.02 36.92 49.45
N PHE A 7 36.03 37.41 50.19
CA PHE A 7 35.03 38.42 49.81
C PHE A 7 33.94 38.18 48.72
N SER A 8 32.73 38.59 49.13
CA SER A 8 31.66 39.26 48.36
C SER A 8 30.43 38.45 47.89
N ASN A 9 29.41 38.53 48.74
CA ASN A 9 27.97 38.61 48.42
C ASN A 9 27.68 39.84 47.49
N PRO A 10 26.48 40.05 46.88
CA PRO A 10 25.18 39.49 47.25
C PRO A 10 24.21 39.05 46.12
N THR A 11 23.11 38.45 46.57
CA THR A 11 21.79 38.22 45.94
C THR A 11 21.42 39.08 44.71
N GLN A 12 20.96 38.42 43.64
CA GLN A 12 19.91 38.96 42.76
C GLN A 12 18.84 37.92 42.43
N THR A 13 17.62 38.21 42.86
CA THR A 13 16.38 37.71 42.23
C THR A 13 16.16 38.48 40.92
N LEU A 14 15.49 37.87 39.93
CA LEU A 14 14.25 38.38 39.29
C LEU A 14 13.87 37.64 37.99
N ASN A 15 12.57 37.40 37.88
CA ASN A 15 11.72 37.43 36.67
C ASN A 15 11.94 36.41 35.53
N ASN A 16 11.14 35.35 35.61
CA ASN A 16 10.64 34.60 34.46
C ASN A 16 9.48 35.36 33.78
N THR A 17 9.79 36.16 32.75
CA THR A 17 8.79 36.62 31.76
C THR A 17 9.44 36.78 30.39
N ASN A 18 9.09 35.94 29.42
CA ASN A 18 8.64 36.36 28.09
C ASN A 18 8.26 35.13 27.24
N ASN A 19 6.96 34.99 27.02
CA ASN A 19 6.41 34.13 25.99
C ASN A 19 6.24 34.97 24.73
N ASP A 20 7.16 34.87 23.78
CA ASP A 20 6.98 35.51 22.47
C ASP A 20 7.67 34.77 21.32
N ASN A 21 6.97 34.78 20.18
CA ASN A 21 7.22 34.01 18.97
C ASN A 21 8.68 33.94 18.47
N ARG A 22 9.18 32.72 18.26
CA ARG A 22 10.22 32.42 17.25
C ARG A 22 9.90 31.17 16.43
N PHE A 23 9.23 31.39 15.31
CA PHE A 23 9.50 30.58 14.11
C PHE A 23 10.94 30.83 13.63
N ALA A 24 11.46 29.89 12.85
CA ALA A 24 12.80 29.91 12.23
C ALA A 24 13.99 29.74 13.20
N SER A 25 14.22 28.49 13.60
CA SER A 25 15.57 27.92 13.58
C SER A 25 15.53 26.61 12.80
N ASN A 26 16.42 26.53 11.81
CA ASN A 26 16.61 25.40 10.90
C ASN A 26 17.04 24.14 11.67
N GLU A 27 16.08 23.37 12.18
CA GLU A 27 16.34 22.04 12.73
C GLU A 27 16.65 21.12 11.56
N ALA A 28 17.95 20.97 11.28
CA ALA A 28 18.45 20.13 10.20
C ALA A 28 17.83 18.74 10.34
N ALA A 29 17.11 18.30 9.29
CA ALA A 29 16.63 16.93 9.23
C ALA A 29 17.81 16.01 9.54
N PRO A 30 17.64 15.00 10.43
CA PRO A 30 18.73 14.10 10.80
C PRO A 30 19.32 13.57 9.50
N ALA A 31 20.63 13.82 9.31
CA ALA A 31 21.30 13.62 8.03
C ALA A 31 20.92 12.24 7.49
N ALA A 32 20.19 12.22 6.37
CA ALA A 32 19.61 10.99 5.87
C ALA A 32 20.74 9.99 5.71
N ALA A 33 20.69 8.89 6.47
CA ALA A 33 21.68 7.84 6.37
C ALA A 33 21.76 7.43 4.91
N THR A 34 22.91 7.69 4.27
CA THR A 34 23.06 7.50 2.83
C THR A 34 22.71 6.04 2.55
N PRO A 35 21.63 5.74 1.81
CA PRO A 35 21.20 4.36 1.64
C PRO A 35 22.34 3.60 0.99
N ASN A 36 22.63 2.40 1.50
CA ASN A 36 23.76 1.60 1.05
C ASN A 36 23.64 1.39 -0.47
N ARG A 37 24.56 1.99 -1.24
CA ARG A 37 24.54 1.93 -2.70
C ARG A 37 25.29 0.68 -3.16
N LEU A 38 24.72 -0.03 -4.13
CA LEU A 38 25.41 -1.15 -4.77
C LEU A 38 26.65 -0.63 -5.49
N THR A 39 27.73 -1.42 -5.47
CA THR A 39 29.01 -1.03 -6.10
C THR A 39 28.98 -1.48 -7.55
N LEU A 40 28.23 -0.74 -8.37
CA LEU A 40 28.06 -1.06 -9.78
C LEU A 40 29.27 -0.60 -10.62
N PRO A 41 29.64 -1.34 -11.69
CA PRO A 41 30.60 -0.89 -12.69
C PRO A 41 30.21 0.46 -13.30
N PRO A 42 31.16 1.24 -13.85
CA PRO A 42 30.83 2.46 -14.57
C PRO A 42 29.84 2.18 -15.70
N MET A 43 28.83 3.03 -15.82
CA MET A 43 27.88 3.03 -16.91
C MET A 43 28.54 3.56 -18.18
N ASN A 44 28.20 2.96 -19.33
CA ASN A 44 28.59 3.51 -20.62
C ASN A 44 27.52 4.45 -21.18
N ASP A 45 27.60 5.74 -20.84
CA ASP A 45 26.66 6.79 -21.29
C ASP A 45 26.72 7.06 -22.81
N GLY A 46 27.81 6.65 -23.49
CA GLY A 46 28.07 6.93 -24.90
C GLY A 46 27.35 6.03 -25.90
N LEU A 47 26.48 5.13 -25.43
CA LEU A 47 25.84 4.09 -26.24
C LEU A 47 24.66 4.60 -27.09
N SER A 48 24.50 4.00 -28.27
CA SER A 48 23.30 4.22 -29.11
C SER A 48 22.05 3.64 -28.44
N LEU A 49 20.88 4.17 -28.77
CA LEU A 49 19.60 3.77 -28.15
C LEU A 49 19.35 2.25 -28.21
N GLN A 50 19.83 1.58 -29.26
CA GLN A 50 19.72 0.13 -29.45
C GLN A 50 20.63 -0.69 -28.52
N GLU A 51 21.76 -0.13 -28.07
CA GLU A 51 22.74 -0.82 -27.22
C GLU A 51 22.45 -0.61 -25.72
N ARG A 52 21.76 0.47 -25.36
CA ARG A 52 21.44 0.80 -23.95
C ARG A 52 20.63 -0.27 -23.21
N PRO A 53 19.66 -1.00 -23.82
CA PRO A 53 18.95 -2.08 -23.11
C PRO A 53 19.90 -3.20 -22.65
N ALA A 54 20.86 -3.59 -23.51
CA ALA A 54 21.86 -4.60 -23.16
C ALA A 54 22.80 -4.13 -22.04
N GLU A 55 23.19 -2.85 -22.02
CA GLU A 55 23.96 -2.26 -20.92
C GLU A 55 23.14 -2.19 -19.61
N ALA A 56 21.85 -1.83 -19.69
CA ALA A 56 20.95 -1.89 -18.53
C ALA A 56 20.83 -3.32 -17.98
N MET A 57 20.72 -4.33 -18.84
CA MET A 57 20.69 -5.74 -18.43
C MET A 57 22.03 -6.18 -17.80
N ARG A 58 23.17 -5.76 -18.36
CA ARG A 58 24.50 -6.03 -17.78
C ARG A 58 24.63 -5.46 -16.37
N LEU A 59 24.23 -4.20 -16.17
CA LEU A 59 24.22 -3.55 -14.85
C LEU A 59 23.22 -4.20 -13.89
N ALA A 60 22.07 -4.67 -14.39
CA ALA A 60 21.08 -5.37 -13.59
C ALA A 60 21.55 -6.75 -13.10
N GLN A 61 22.22 -7.53 -13.96
CA GLN A 61 22.81 -8.82 -13.56
C GLN A 61 23.84 -8.63 -12.43
N GLU A 62 24.69 -7.61 -12.54
CA GLU A 62 25.67 -7.26 -11.50
C GLU A 62 25.00 -6.75 -10.21
N ALA A 63 23.93 -5.95 -10.31
CA ALA A 63 23.14 -5.58 -9.13
C ALA A 63 22.49 -6.80 -8.45
N PHE A 64 22.02 -7.78 -9.22
CA PHE A 64 21.36 -8.99 -8.74
C PHE A 64 22.30 -9.97 -8.02
N THR A 65 23.60 -9.99 -8.36
CA THR A 65 24.60 -10.79 -7.61
C THR A 65 25.01 -10.13 -6.29
N GLN A 66 24.91 -8.79 -6.19
CA GLN A 66 25.35 -8.02 -5.02
C GLN A 66 24.33 -7.93 -3.89
N THR A 67 23.02 -8.07 -4.15
CA THR A 67 21.99 -7.96 -3.11
C THR A 67 20.86 -8.99 -3.23
N SER A 68 20.39 -9.49 -2.09
CA SER A 68 19.14 -10.25 -1.97
C SER A 68 17.93 -9.37 -1.62
N ASN A 69 18.13 -8.06 -1.45
CA ASN A 69 17.10 -7.10 -1.06
C ASN A 69 16.47 -6.46 -2.32
N TRP A 70 15.21 -6.80 -2.58
CA TRP A 70 14.48 -6.29 -3.74
C TRP A 70 14.33 -4.76 -3.74
N ILE A 71 14.35 -4.11 -2.56
CA ILE A 71 14.22 -2.66 -2.43
C ILE A 71 15.50 -1.97 -2.92
N GLU A 72 16.68 -2.47 -2.51
CA GLU A 72 17.97 -1.96 -2.98
C GLU A 72 18.10 -2.18 -4.49
N PHE A 73 17.79 -3.39 -4.97
CA PHE A 73 17.79 -3.70 -6.40
C PHE A 73 16.88 -2.75 -7.17
N PHE A 74 15.61 -2.59 -6.77
CA PHE A 74 14.67 -1.67 -7.41
C PHE A 74 15.20 -0.22 -7.42
N ARG A 75 15.71 0.25 -6.29
CA ARG A 75 16.20 1.62 -6.10
C ARG A 75 17.38 1.97 -7.01
N GLU A 76 18.34 1.05 -7.19
CA GLU A 76 19.48 1.26 -8.07
C GLU A 76 19.17 1.01 -9.56
N THR A 77 18.16 0.18 -9.87
CA THR A 77 17.78 -0.19 -11.26
C THR A 77 16.74 0.77 -11.85
N LEU A 78 15.48 0.65 -11.41
CA LEU A 78 14.27 1.29 -11.92
C LEU A 78 13.83 2.53 -11.11
N GLY A 79 14.45 2.74 -9.94
CA GLY A 79 14.19 3.85 -9.04
C GLY A 79 14.46 5.22 -9.66
N VAL A 80 14.08 6.30 -8.96
CA VAL A 80 14.19 7.69 -9.46
C VAL A 80 15.62 8.07 -9.83
N GLU A 81 16.60 7.62 -9.06
CA GLU A 81 18.04 7.81 -9.30
C GLU A 81 18.70 6.58 -9.96
N GLY A 82 17.89 5.62 -10.39
CA GLY A 82 18.32 4.33 -10.90
C GLY A 82 19.02 4.44 -12.26
N PHE A 83 19.85 3.45 -12.57
CA PHE A 83 20.66 3.46 -13.79
C PHE A 83 19.81 3.43 -15.08
N VAL A 84 18.61 2.84 -15.05
CA VAL A 84 17.71 2.85 -16.22
C VAL A 84 17.27 4.28 -16.57
N ARG A 85 16.96 5.12 -15.59
CA ARG A 85 16.60 6.54 -15.84
C ARG A 85 17.74 7.41 -16.35
N LYS A 86 19.00 6.97 -16.16
CA LYS A 86 20.18 7.66 -16.69
C LYS A 86 20.45 7.26 -18.14
N LEU A 87 20.27 5.98 -18.48
CA LEU A 87 20.35 5.48 -19.85
C LEU A 87 19.19 5.95 -20.75
N PHE A 88 17.99 6.11 -20.18
CA PHE A 88 16.79 6.50 -20.90
C PHE A 88 16.19 7.79 -20.26
N PRO A 89 16.82 8.96 -20.47
CA PRO A 89 16.44 10.20 -19.81
C PRO A 89 15.14 10.82 -20.34
N THR A 90 14.76 10.56 -21.60
CA THR A 90 13.50 11.02 -22.18
C THR A 90 12.39 9.96 -22.08
N MET A 91 11.14 10.41 -22.15
CA MET A 91 9.96 9.55 -22.11
C MET A 91 9.91 8.57 -23.30
N GLU A 92 10.25 9.01 -24.51
CA GLU A 92 10.29 8.18 -25.72
C GLU A 92 11.37 7.09 -25.61
N GLU A 93 12.56 7.44 -25.10
CA GLU A 93 13.63 6.48 -24.82
C GLU A 93 13.26 5.47 -23.71
N MET A 94 12.54 5.93 -22.68
CA MET A 94 12.05 5.04 -21.61
C MET A 94 11.01 4.06 -22.16
N GLN A 95 10.05 4.52 -22.96
CA GLN A 95 9.06 3.65 -23.60
C GLN A 95 9.74 2.60 -24.49
N TYR A 96 10.76 2.98 -25.27
CA TYR A 96 11.55 2.05 -26.06
C TYR A 96 12.21 0.95 -25.20
N PHE A 97 12.73 1.31 -24.01
CA PHE A 97 13.22 0.32 -23.06
C PHE A 97 12.11 -0.52 -22.44
N GLU A 98 10.96 0.06 -22.07
CA GLU A 98 9.85 -0.67 -21.46
C GLU A 98 9.24 -1.73 -22.40
N GLU A 99 9.29 -1.49 -23.72
CA GLU A 99 8.92 -2.43 -24.78
C GLU A 99 10.01 -3.49 -25.10
N SER A 100 11.22 -3.35 -24.53
CA SER A 100 12.35 -4.26 -24.78
C SER A 100 12.30 -5.57 -23.98
N HIS A 101 12.98 -6.59 -24.48
CA HIS A 101 13.09 -7.91 -23.82
C HIS A 101 13.86 -7.80 -22.49
N GLU A 102 14.88 -6.97 -22.45
CA GLU A 102 15.75 -6.72 -21.29
C GLU A 102 14.96 -6.15 -20.10
N HIS A 103 14.00 -5.27 -20.34
CA HIS A 103 13.10 -4.77 -19.30
C HIS A 103 12.26 -5.90 -18.69
N GLY A 104 11.74 -6.81 -19.51
CA GLY A 104 11.04 -8.02 -19.03
C GLY A 104 11.92 -8.87 -18.11
N GLN A 105 13.17 -9.15 -18.51
CA GLN A 105 14.12 -9.90 -17.69
C GLN A 105 14.48 -9.17 -16.37
N ILE A 106 14.55 -7.84 -16.38
CA ILE A 106 14.77 -7.04 -15.16
C ILE A 106 13.57 -7.11 -14.21
N GLN A 107 12.33 -7.14 -14.73
CA GLN A 107 11.14 -7.38 -13.93
C GLN A 107 11.07 -8.81 -13.37
N GLU A 108 11.53 -9.82 -14.12
CA GLU A 108 11.65 -11.20 -13.63
C GLU A 108 12.64 -11.30 -12.47
N MET A 109 13.82 -10.68 -12.59
CA MET A 109 14.81 -10.58 -11.50
C MET A 109 14.24 -9.89 -10.25
N LEU A 110 13.56 -8.75 -10.42
CA LEU A 110 12.89 -8.04 -9.32
C LEU A 110 11.82 -8.92 -8.65
N THR A 111 11.03 -9.65 -9.44
CA THR A 111 10.00 -10.57 -8.96
C THR A 111 10.61 -11.75 -8.20
N ALA A 112 11.74 -12.28 -8.67
CA ALA A 112 12.47 -13.36 -8.01
C ALA A 112 13.01 -12.94 -6.63
N LEU A 113 13.63 -11.76 -6.50
CA LEU A 113 14.05 -11.21 -5.20
C LEU A 113 12.85 -11.02 -4.27
N ARG A 114 11.76 -10.46 -4.79
CA ARG A 114 10.55 -10.17 -4.02
C ARG A 114 9.75 -11.41 -3.63
N SER A 115 9.96 -12.55 -4.28
CA SER A 115 9.40 -13.84 -3.84
C SER A 115 10.02 -14.33 -2.53
N GLN A 116 11.30 -13.99 -2.29
CA GLN A 116 12.08 -14.35 -1.11
C GLN A 116 11.89 -13.39 0.08
N ASP A 117 11.27 -12.22 -0.15
CA ASP A 117 11.00 -11.24 0.90
C ASP A 117 10.07 -11.81 1.98
N THR A 118 10.59 -11.91 3.21
CA THR A 118 9.87 -12.42 4.39
C THR A 118 8.96 -11.38 5.04
N GLY A 119 8.89 -10.15 4.51
CA GLY A 119 8.04 -9.07 5.01
C GLY A 119 8.53 -8.43 6.31
N LYS A 120 9.68 -8.86 6.83
CA LYS A 120 10.47 -8.11 7.83
C LYS A 120 11.13 -6.95 7.11
N GLY A 121 10.34 -5.89 6.87
CA GLY A 121 10.73 -4.74 6.06
C GLY A 121 12.10 -4.21 6.47
N ASP A 122 12.93 -3.95 5.46
CA ASP A 122 14.28 -3.45 5.65
C ASP A 122 14.27 -2.18 6.49
N THR A 123 14.89 -2.24 7.67
CA THR A 123 14.98 -1.11 8.60
C THR A 123 15.78 0.07 8.06
N LEU A 124 16.51 -0.12 6.96
CA LEU A 124 17.30 0.92 6.29
C LEU A 124 16.45 1.86 5.42
N GLU A 125 15.32 1.40 4.85
CA GLU A 125 14.47 2.24 3.99
C GLU A 125 13.15 2.65 4.67
N PRO A 126 12.90 3.95 4.94
CA PRO A 126 11.74 4.39 5.69
C PRO A 126 10.44 4.30 4.88
N GLN A 127 9.66 3.24 5.13
CA GLN A 127 8.37 3.00 4.48
C GLN A 127 7.40 4.19 4.60
N ARG A 128 6.74 4.55 3.49
CA ARG A 128 5.65 5.53 3.45
C ARG A 128 4.32 4.85 3.13
N MET A 129 3.25 5.28 3.78
CA MET A 129 1.90 4.76 3.51
C MET A 129 1.19 5.58 2.43
N ILE A 130 0.66 4.91 1.41
CA ILE A 130 -0.29 5.46 0.45
C ILE A 130 -1.68 4.96 0.84
N THR A 131 -2.66 5.87 0.99
CA THR A 131 -4.05 5.50 1.30
C THR A 131 -4.95 5.82 0.12
N VAL A 132 -5.41 4.78 -0.59
CA VAL A 132 -6.32 4.91 -1.74
C VAL A 132 -7.74 4.57 -1.31
N ARG A 133 -8.73 5.34 -1.79
CA ARG A 133 -10.16 5.02 -1.61
C ARG A 133 -10.64 4.20 -2.82
N LEU A 134 -10.85 2.91 -2.62
CA LEU A 134 -11.35 2.00 -3.65
C LEU A 134 -12.87 1.82 -3.56
N PRO A 135 -13.60 1.76 -4.69
CA PRO A 135 -14.99 1.27 -4.70
C PRO A 135 -15.07 -0.16 -4.15
N LYS A 136 -16.18 -0.50 -3.48
CA LYS A 136 -16.36 -1.83 -2.87
C LYS A 136 -16.15 -2.96 -3.88
N SER A 137 -16.74 -2.87 -5.07
CA SER A 137 -16.60 -3.88 -6.12
C SER A 137 -15.13 -4.15 -6.53
N LEU A 138 -14.33 -3.09 -6.67
CA LEU A 138 -12.91 -3.20 -6.98
C LEU A 138 -12.11 -3.82 -5.82
N HIS A 139 -12.45 -3.47 -4.58
CA HIS A 139 -11.84 -4.10 -3.40
C HIS A 139 -12.19 -5.60 -3.31
N GLU A 140 -13.44 -5.99 -3.56
CA GLU A 140 -13.84 -7.41 -3.59
C GLU A 140 -13.08 -8.18 -4.68
N PHE A 141 -12.96 -7.60 -5.89
CA PHE A 141 -12.18 -8.19 -6.98
C PHE A 141 -10.70 -8.39 -6.59
N LEU A 142 -10.06 -7.39 -5.98
CA LEU A 142 -8.67 -7.50 -5.51
C LEU A 142 -8.50 -8.51 -4.36
N ARG A 143 -9.53 -8.74 -3.53
CA ARG A 143 -9.52 -9.79 -2.51
C ARG A 143 -9.52 -11.17 -3.16
N VAL A 144 -10.46 -11.43 -4.06
CA VAL A 144 -10.58 -12.73 -4.76
C VAL A 144 -9.31 -13.04 -5.55
N GLN A 145 -8.80 -12.08 -6.33
CA GLN A 145 -7.56 -12.28 -7.08
C GLN A 145 -6.32 -12.49 -6.19
N ALA A 146 -6.30 -11.94 -4.98
CA ALA A 146 -5.22 -12.19 -4.04
C ALA A 146 -5.31 -13.61 -3.46
N GLU A 147 -6.52 -14.09 -3.17
CA GLU A 147 -6.80 -15.46 -2.71
C GLU A 147 -6.47 -16.50 -3.78
N GLU A 148 -6.87 -16.28 -5.05
CA GLU A 148 -6.53 -17.12 -6.21
C GLU A 148 -5.01 -17.28 -6.45
N LEU A 149 -4.21 -16.32 -6.01
CA LEU A 149 -2.75 -16.29 -6.16
C LEU A 149 -2.00 -16.61 -4.84
N GLU A 150 -2.72 -16.98 -3.77
CA GLU A 150 -2.18 -17.22 -2.43
C GLU A 150 -1.38 -16.03 -1.85
N LEU A 151 -1.74 -14.81 -2.23
CA LEU A 151 -1.11 -13.56 -1.79
C LEU A 151 -1.96 -12.81 -0.76
N SER A 152 -1.31 -12.00 0.08
CA SER A 152 -2.03 -10.92 0.77
C SER A 152 -2.42 -9.82 -0.23
N ILE A 153 -3.53 -9.12 0.01
CA ILE A 153 -3.98 -7.98 -0.82
C ILE A 153 -2.84 -6.95 -0.98
N ASN A 154 -2.05 -6.70 0.07
CA ASN A 154 -0.90 -5.81 -0.01
C ASN A 154 0.21 -6.34 -0.94
N LYS A 155 0.52 -7.65 -0.89
CA LYS A 155 1.50 -8.27 -1.79
C LYS A 155 1.00 -8.22 -3.25
N LEU A 156 -0.29 -8.44 -3.52
CA LEU A 156 -0.87 -8.24 -4.85
C LEU A 156 -0.81 -6.77 -5.32
N CYS A 157 -1.22 -5.82 -4.46
CA CYS A 157 -1.22 -4.40 -4.83
C CYS A 157 0.19 -3.88 -5.13
N ILE A 158 1.19 -4.24 -4.31
CA ILE A 158 2.58 -3.86 -4.59
C ILE A 158 3.08 -4.52 -5.88
N SER A 159 2.72 -5.78 -6.19
CA SER A 159 3.06 -6.37 -7.49
C SER A 159 2.54 -5.51 -8.65
N LYS A 160 1.26 -5.08 -8.59
CA LYS A 160 0.65 -4.25 -9.63
C LYS A 160 1.23 -2.84 -9.73
N LEU A 161 1.71 -2.27 -8.61
CA LEU A 161 2.36 -0.95 -8.59
C LEU A 161 3.81 -0.96 -9.13
N LEU A 162 4.44 -2.13 -9.22
CA LEU A 162 5.77 -2.31 -9.82
C LEU A 162 5.72 -2.58 -11.33
N GLN A 163 4.53 -2.80 -11.89
CA GLN A 163 4.34 -2.93 -13.33
C GLN A 163 4.26 -1.54 -13.96
N THR A 164 4.76 -1.42 -15.19
CA THR A 164 4.62 -0.20 -15.99
C THR A 164 3.14 0.02 -16.32
N VAL A 165 2.70 1.28 -16.28
CA VAL A 165 1.31 1.65 -16.58
C VAL A 165 1.29 2.32 -17.94
N ASP A 166 0.64 1.66 -18.89
CA ASP A 166 0.41 2.17 -20.25
C ASP A 166 -0.29 3.54 -20.20
N GLU A 167 0.40 4.60 -20.63
CA GLU A 167 -0.03 5.98 -20.40
C GLU A 167 -1.42 6.28 -21.01
N LYS A 168 -1.74 5.68 -22.16
CA LYS A 168 -3.06 5.84 -22.80
C LYS A 168 -4.22 5.24 -21.99
N MET A 169 -3.92 4.44 -20.98
CA MET A 169 -4.87 3.85 -20.03
C MET A 169 -5.01 4.67 -18.74
N VAL A 170 -4.20 5.73 -18.57
CA VAL A 170 -4.29 6.66 -17.43
C VAL A 170 -5.22 7.83 -17.79
N PRO A 171 -6.35 8.03 -17.08
CA PRO A 171 -7.20 9.19 -17.35
C PRO A 171 -6.51 10.51 -16.98
N GLU A 172 -6.60 11.50 -17.87
CA GLU A 172 -6.10 12.86 -17.61
C GLU A 172 -6.69 13.45 -16.31
N GLU A 173 -5.84 13.97 -15.42
CA GLU A 173 -6.27 14.64 -14.18
C GLU A 173 -7.01 15.95 -14.48
N ARG A 174 -8.34 15.90 -14.55
CA ARG A 174 -9.19 17.09 -14.68
C ARG A 174 -9.31 17.86 -13.37
N GLY A 175 -8.32 18.70 -13.08
CA GLY A 175 -8.37 19.69 -12.00
C GLY A 175 -7.00 20.07 -11.46
N GLY A 176 -6.93 21.09 -10.61
CA GLY A 176 -5.70 21.41 -9.91
C GLY A 176 -5.28 20.27 -8.98
N ARG A 177 -4.01 19.83 -9.07
CA ARG A 177 -3.41 18.76 -8.24
C ARG A 177 -3.63 19.04 -6.75
N ARG A 178 -4.67 18.44 -6.16
CA ARG A 178 -5.07 18.65 -4.76
C ARG A 178 -4.17 17.86 -3.79
N GLY A 179 -2.90 18.25 -3.75
CA GLY A 179 -1.94 17.84 -2.73
C GLY A 179 -2.32 18.37 -1.35
N ARG A 180 -3.37 17.83 -0.73
CA ARG A 180 -3.56 17.97 0.71
C ARG A 180 -2.46 17.16 1.38
N ARG A 181 -1.48 17.86 1.97
CA ARG A 181 -0.47 17.25 2.85
C ARG A 181 -1.19 16.28 3.81
N PRO A 182 -0.74 15.02 3.94
CA PRO A 182 -1.32 14.10 4.92
C PRO A 182 -1.32 14.77 6.29
N GLY A 183 -2.50 15.08 6.80
CA GLY A 183 -2.64 15.70 8.12
C GLY A 183 -2.09 14.75 9.18
N PRO A 184 -1.48 15.26 10.27
CA PRO A 184 -1.05 14.41 11.37
C PRO A 184 -2.24 13.60 11.87
N GLN A 185 -2.18 12.27 11.73
CA GLN A 185 -3.23 11.40 12.25
C GLN A 185 -3.12 11.42 13.77
N GLY A 186 -4.03 12.18 14.41
CA GLY A 186 -4.09 12.28 15.86
C GLY A 186 -4.26 10.92 16.53
N PRO A 187 -3.79 10.76 17.79
CA PRO A 187 -3.80 9.47 18.48
C PRO A 187 -5.22 8.90 18.56
N ARG A 188 -5.36 7.66 18.07
CA ARG A 188 -6.61 6.91 18.06
C ARG A 188 -7.10 6.69 19.50
N LYS A 189 -8.17 7.39 19.88
CA LYS A 189 -8.77 7.30 21.23
C LYS A 189 -9.13 5.84 21.53
N LYS A 190 -8.47 5.22 22.50
CA LYS A 190 -8.87 3.91 23.04
C LYS A 190 -10.26 4.06 23.67
N LYS A 191 -11.10 3.05 23.49
CA LYS A 191 -12.38 2.93 24.18
C LYS A 191 -12.09 2.14 25.45
N GLU A 192 -12.29 2.76 26.61
CA GLU A 192 -12.02 2.14 27.91
C GLU A 192 -13.08 1.10 28.25
N GLU A 193 -12.66 0.06 28.96
CA GLU A 193 -13.49 -1.07 29.39
C GLU A 193 -14.16 -0.72 30.72
N GLU A 194 -15.49 -0.87 30.80
CA GLU A 194 -16.26 -0.59 32.01
C GLU A 194 -16.42 -1.91 32.81
N VAL A 195 -15.69 -2.04 33.91
CA VAL A 195 -15.77 -3.20 34.82
C VAL A 195 -16.24 -2.78 36.22
N ALA A 196 -17.35 -3.39 36.61
CA ALA A 196 -18.16 -3.28 37.83
C ALA A 196 -17.49 -3.07 39.21
N THR A 197 -18.27 -2.49 40.14
CA THR A 197 -18.13 -2.66 41.61
C THR A 197 -19.52 -2.72 42.30
N ALA A 198 -19.65 -3.36 43.47
CA ALA A 198 -20.94 -3.74 44.11
C ALA A 198 -20.90 -3.68 45.67
N GLN A 199 -21.95 -3.91 46.48
CA GLN A 199 -23.27 -4.49 46.14
C GLN A 199 -24.55 -3.99 46.88
N PRO A 200 -24.91 -4.37 48.13
CA PRO A 200 -26.19 -5.12 48.27
C PRO A 200 -27.25 -4.53 49.20
N THR A 201 -28.52 -4.96 49.03
CA THR A 201 -29.37 -5.44 50.15
C THR A 201 -30.66 -6.19 49.71
N GLN A 202 -30.74 -7.47 50.13
CA GLN A 202 -31.93 -8.30 50.51
C GLN A 202 -33.07 -8.65 49.52
N GLN A 203 -33.51 -9.91 49.63
CA GLN A 203 -34.75 -10.51 49.11
C GLN A 203 -35.56 -11.11 50.29
N PRO A 204 -36.85 -11.54 50.13
CA PRO A 204 -37.10 -12.95 49.72
C PRO A 204 -38.46 -13.30 49.03
N TYR A 205 -38.47 -14.51 48.44
CA TYR A 205 -39.60 -15.45 48.22
C TYR A 205 -40.58 -15.28 47.03
N GLY A 206 -40.82 -16.40 46.31
CA GLY A 206 -41.86 -16.53 45.27
C GLY A 206 -41.59 -17.65 44.24
N SER A 207 -42.03 -18.88 44.53
CA SER A 207 -41.84 -20.06 43.67
C SER A 207 -43.06 -20.41 42.83
N GLN A 208 -42.94 -20.61 41.51
CA GLN A 208 -43.69 -21.61 40.71
C GLN A 208 -43.29 -21.63 39.21
N THR A 209 -43.47 -22.80 38.58
CA THR A 209 -43.45 -23.08 37.12
C THR A 209 -44.91 -23.32 36.65
N PRO A 210 -45.22 -23.89 35.46
CA PRO A 210 -44.75 -23.72 34.08
C PRO A 210 -45.91 -23.39 33.07
N TYR A 211 -45.60 -23.16 31.78
CA TYR A 211 -46.52 -23.19 30.61
C TYR A 211 -47.78 -22.29 30.59
N GLY A 212 -47.95 -21.48 29.52
CA GLY A 212 -49.27 -20.90 29.20
C GLY A 212 -49.25 -19.65 28.32
N ASN A 213 -49.75 -19.81 27.08
CA ASN A 213 -50.17 -18.81 26.09
C ASN A 213 -50.38 -17.35 26.54
N HIS A 214 -50.00 -16.38 25.69
CA HIS A 214 -50.93 -15.72 24.74
C HIS A 214 -50.18 -14.65 23.91
N ALA A 215 -50.26 -14.72 22.59
CA ALA A 215 -49.74 -13.70 21.67
C ALA A 215 -50.89 -12.89 21.05
N PRO A 216 -50.88 -11.55 21.10
CA PRO A 216 -51.82 -10.70 20.37
C PRO A 216 -51.15 -9.99 19.17
N TYR A 217 -51.78 -10.10 17.99
CA TYR A 217 -51.39 -9.53 16.69
C TYR A 217 -50.07 -10.06 16.08
N GLY A 218 -49.98 -10.39 14.79
CA GLY A 218 -51.02 -10.46 13.74
C GLY A 218 -50.37 -10.74 12.38
N ASN A 219 -50.79 -11.80 11.68
CA ASN A 219 -50.15 -12.24 10.43
C ASN A 219 -50.36 -11.26 9.27
N GLN A 220 -49.27 -10.87 8.60
CA GLN A 220 -49.28 -10.52 7.18
C GLN A 220 -47.86 -10.66 6.57
N SER A 221 -47.68 -11.66 5.71
CA SER A 221 -46.43 -11.91 4.97
C SER A 221 -46.59 -11.50 3.50
N PRO A 222 -45.69 -10.68 2.92
CA PRO A 222 -45.81 -10.23 1.54
C PRO A 222 -45.05 -11.14 0.56
N TYR A 223 -45.49 -12.39 0.38
CA TYR A 223 -45.08 -13.22 -0.76
C TYR A 223 -46.29 -13.95 -1.34
N GLY A 224 -46.70 -13.54 -2.54
CA GLY A 224 -47.86 -14.10 -3.24
C GLY A 224 -47.57 -15.46 -3.86
N SER A 225 -48.47 -16.42 -3.64
CA SER A 225 -48.42 -17.76 -4.21
C SER A 225 -48.57 -17.73 -5.75
N GLN A 226 -47.66 -18.39 -6.46
CA GLN A 226 -47.83 -18.76 -7.87
C GLN A 226 -48.23 -20.25 -7.96
N PRO A 227 -49.25 -20.62 -8.75
CA PRO A 227 -49.67 -22.02 -8.87
C PRO A 227 -48.68 -22.87 -9.68
N THR A 228 -48.65 -24.16 -9.36
CA THR A 228 -47.76 -25.16 -9.95
C THR A 228 -47.98 -25.35 -11.46
N ARG A 229 -46.91 -25.21 -12.25
CA ARG A 229 -46.95 -25.46 -13.70
C ARG A 229 -46.55 -26.91 -13.99
N THR A 230 -47.44 -27.65 -14.65
CA THR A 230 -47.18 -29.01 -15.12
C THR A 230 -46.12 -29.04 -16.22
N PRO A 231 -45.32 -30.12 -16.34
CA PRO A 231 -44.36 -30.27 -17.44
C PRO A 231 -45.09 -30.66 -18.75
N GLN A 232 -44.79 -29.93 -19.82
CA GLN A 232 -45.12 -30.33 -21.20
C GLN A 232 -43.83 -30.64 -21.98
N PRO A 233 -43.88 -31.57 -22.97
CA PRO A 233 -42.69 -32.06 -23.64
C PRO A 233 -42.10 -31.07 -24.64
N ASN A 234 -40.76 -31.04 -24.74
CA ASN A 234 -40.04 -30.27 -25.75
C ASN A 234 -40.36 -30.75 -27.17
N SER A 235 -40.91 -29.86 -28.00
CA SER A 235 -40.89 -30.01 -29.45
C SER A 235 -39.52 -29.58 -29.99
N TYR A 236 -38.81 -30.49 -30.66
CA TYR A 236 -37.53 -30.19 -31.31
C TYR A 236 -37.74 -29.23 -32.49
N GLN A 237 -37.20 -28.01 -32.40
CA GLN A 237 -37.01 -27.15 -33.58
C GLN A 237 -35.77 -27.60 -34.36
N GLN A 238 -35.96 -27.95 -35.63
CA GLN A 238 -34.89 -28.31 -36.54
C GLN A 238 -34.07 -27.07 -36.95
N PRO A 239 -32.74 -27.20 -37.19
CA PRO A 239 -31.94 -26.12 -37.75
C PRO A 239 -32.28 -25.88 -39.24
N PRO A 240 -32.07 -24.66 -39.77
CA PRO A 240 -32.42 -24.31 -41.14
C PRO A 240 -31.53 -25.02 -42.18
N GLN A 241 -32.15 -25.47 -43.26
CA GLN A 241 -31.48 -26.11 -44.39
C GLN A 241 -30.62 -25.11 -45.18
N ARG A 242 -29.44 -25.55 -45.62
CA ARG A 242 -28.47 -24.76 -46.40
C ARG A 242 -28.85 -24.79 -47.88
N PRO A 243 -28.84 -23.67 -48.62
CA PRO A 243 -29.19 -23.66 -50.04
C PRO A 243 -28.13 -24.40 -50.87
N HIS A 244 -28.61 -25.18 -51.83
CA HIS A 244 -27.79 -25.92 -52.80
C HIS A 244 -27.40 -24.99 -53.95
N PHE A 245 -26.11 -24.95 -54.31
CA PHE A 245 -25.60 -24.23 -55.48
C PHE A 245 -24.93 -25.22 -56.42
N GLY A 246 -25.33 -25.17 -57.71
CA GLY A 246 -24.56 -25.66 -58.87
C GLY A 246 -24.28 -27.15 -58.91
#